data_AF-A0A0R2ZK00-F1
#
_entry.id   AF-A0A0R2ZK00-F1
#
_cell.length_a   1.000
_cell.length_b   1.000
_cell.length_c   1.000
_cell.angle_alpha   90.00
_cell.angle_beta   90.00
_cell.angle_gamma   90.00
#
_symmetry.space_group_name_H-M   'P 1'
#
loop_
_entity.id
_entity.type
_entity.pdbx_description
1 polymer ?
#
loop_
_entity_poly.entity_id
_entity_poly.type
_entity_poly.pdbx_seq_one_letter_code
_entity_poly.pdbx_strand_id
1 'polypeptide(L)'
;MSLLDVDACPSTLLERLLLTNSEYLQLEKSGLFNIINTSLIKNIDDYEDEYIVAHKELEQMLKILKKHSLPENPKLLEKLISINELALDKETGVFFYF
;
A
#
# COMPACT_ATOMS: atom_id res chain seq x y z
N MET A 1 14.27 3.48 -10.57
CA MET A 1 12.82 3.75 -10.38
C MET A 1 11.96 3.28 -11.56
N SER A 2 12.45 2.49 -12.53
CA SER A 2 11.66 2.07 -13.71
C SER A 2 10.64 0.96 -13.45
N LEU A 3 10.70 0.25 -12.32
CA LEU A 3 9.83 -0.91 -12.06
C LEU A 3 8.56 -0.58 -11.28
N LEU A 4 8.44 0.63 -10.73
CA LEU A 4 7.21 1.13 -10.09
C LEU A 4 6.53 2.22 -10.92
N ASP A 5 7.12 2.56 -12.07
CA ASP A 5 6.49 3.42 -13.06
C ASP A 5 5.37 2.62 -13.75
N VAL A 6 4.14 3.03 -13.53
CA VAL A 6 2.92 2.33 -14.00
C VAL A 6 2.82 2.33 -15.53
N ASP A 7 3.43 3.32 -16.19
CA ASP A 7 3.42 3.48 -17.65
C ASP A 7 4.62 2.78 -18.31
N ALA A 8 5.75 2.66 -17.61
CA ALA A 8 6.98 2.08 -18.16
C ALA A 8 7.24 0.62 -17.73
N CYS A 9 6.67 0.16 -16.62
CA CYS A 9 6.93 -1.19 -16.10
C CYS A 9 6.12 -2.25 -16.88
N PRO A 10 6.78 -3.31 -17.40
CA PRO A 10 6.06 -4.43 -17.99
C PRO A 10 5.03 -5.01 -17.03
N SER A 11 3.82 -5.29 -17.51
CA SER A 11 2.73 -5.83 -16.70
C SER A 11 3.07 -7.15 -16.01
N THR A 12 4.02 -7.92 -16.56
CA THR A 12 4.51 -9.17 -15.97
C THR A 12 5.40 -8.96 -14.74
N LEU A 13 5.85 -7.74 -14.48
CA LEU A 13 6.75 -7.38 -13.38
C LEU A 13 6.07 -6.49 -12.33
N LEU A 14 4.78 -6.19 -12.50
CA LEU A 14 4.03 -5.30 -11.64
C LEU A 14 2.77 -6.00 -11.11
N GLU A 15 2.79 -6.35 -9.83
CA GLU A 15 1.60 -6.80 -9.12
C GLU A 15 0.73 -5.58 -8.78
N ARG A 16 -0.58 -5.65 -9.05
CA ARG A 16 -1.51 -4.55 -8.81
C ARG A 16 -2.68 -4.98 -7.94
N LEU A 17 -2.91 -4.25 -6.86
CA LEU A 17 -4.15 -4.31 -6.10
C LEU A 17 -5.06 -3.17 -6.55
N LEU A 18 -6.08 -3.49 -7.35
CA LEU A 18 -7.10 -2.51 -7.74
C LEU A 18 -8.13 -2.38 -6.62
N LEU A 19 -8.38 -1.14 -6.20
CA LEU A 19 -9.39 -0.80 -5.22
C LEU A 19 -10.65 -0.30 -5.92
N THR A 20 -11.80 -0.81 -5.50
CA THR A 20 -13.06 -0.12 -5.80
C THR A 20 -13.17 1.16 -4.98
N ASN A 21 -13.97 2.14 -5.43
CA ASN A 21 -14.21 3.36 -4.65
C ASN A 21 -14.74 3.04 -3.23
N SER A 22 -15.58 2.01 -3.09
CA SER A 22 -16.06 1.56 -1.77
C SER A 22 -14.92 1.04 -0.89
N GLU A 23 -13.98 0.29 -1.43
CA GLU A 23 -12.83 -0.24 -0.70
C GLU A 23 -11.86 0.88 -0.30
N TYR A 24 -11.60 1.83 -1.20
CA TYR A 24 -10.81 3.03 -0.89
C TYR A 24 -11.43 3.79 0.29
N LEU A 25 -12.72 4.12 0.21
CA LEU A 25 -13.42 4.84 1.28
C LEU A 25 -13.44 4.06 2.60
N GLN A 26 -13.46 2.73 2.57
CA GLN A 26 -13.33 1.90 3.78
C GLN A 26 -11.95 2.06 4.42
N LEU A 27 -10.88 2.02 3.63
CA LEU A 27 -9.51 2.20 4.12
C LEU A 27 -9.30 3.61 4.68
N GLU A 28 -9.74 4.62 3.94
CA GLU A 28 -9.68 6.02 4.35
C GLU A 28 -10.44 6.25 5.67
N LYS A 29 -11.70 5.85 5.76
CA LYS A 29 -12.52 6.00 6.98
C LYS A 29 -11.99 5.19 8.16
N SER A 30 -11.30 4.08 7.91
CA SER A 30 -10.65 3.32 8.98
C SER A 30 -9.45 4.04 9.60
N GLY A 31 -8.98 5.14 8.98
CA GLY A 31 -7.80 5.89 9.42
C GLY A 31 -6.48 5.21 9.07
N LEU A 32 -6.50 4.14 8.27
CA LEU A 32 -5.28 3.39 7.92
C LEU A 32 -4.23 4.28 7.27
N PHE A 33 -4.60 5.05 6.24
CA PHE A 33 -3.67 5.94 5.54
C PHE A 33 -3.09 7.00 6.49
N ASN A 34 -3.89 7.56 7.39
CA ASN A 34 -3.41 8.51 8.41
C ASN A 34 -2.35 7.88 9.33
N ILE A 35 -2.54 6.62 9.74
CA ILE A 35 -1.56 5.92 10.59
C ILE A 35 -0.26 5.69 9.81
N ILE A 36 -0.34 5.29 8.54
CA ILE A 36 0.83 5.09 7.67
C ILE A 36 1.56 6.42 7.45
N ASN A 37 0.85 7.47 7.04
CA ASN A 37 1.38 8.81 6.78
C ASN A 37 2.13 9.37 7.98
N THR A 38 1.53 9.32 9.16
CA THR A 38 2.15 9.83 10.39
C THR A 38 3.32 8.96 10.86
N SER A 39 3.25 7.64 10.67
CA SER A 39 4.30 6.71 11.12
C SER A 39 5.54 6.71 10.23
N LEU A 40 5.36 6.97 8.93
CA LEU A 40 6.41 6.87 7.90
C LEU A 40 6.78 8.23 7.28
N ILE A 41 6.11 9.32 7.69
CA ILE A 41 6.29 10.65 7.10
C ILE A 41 6.01 10.60 5.59
N LYS A 42 4.80 10.16 5.24
CA LYS A 42 4.29 9.99 3.87
C LYS A 42 3.02 10.80 3.67
N ASN A 43 2.63 11.03 2.41
CA ASN A 43 1.42 11.75 2.03
C ASN A 43 0.51 10.90 1.13
N ILE A 44 0.09 9.72 1.61
CA ILE A 44 -0.88 8.90 0.87
C ILE A 44 -2.26 9.54 0.99
N ASP A 45 -2.77 10.09 -0.12
CA ASP A 45 -4.12 10.62 -0.29
C ASP A 45 -4.58 10.51 -1.75
N ASP A 46 -5.77 11.02 -2.09
CA ASP A 46 -6.35 10.99 -3.44
C ASP A 46 -5.84 12.10 -4.38
N TYR A 47 -4.82 12.88 -3.98
CA TYR A 47 -4.24 13.96 -4.76
C TYR A 47 -2.76 13.72 -5.10
N GLU A 48 -2.01 13.01 -4.25
CA GLU A 48 -0.58 12.76 -4.41
C GLU A 48 -0.27 11.27 -4.66
N ASP A 49 0.57 11.02 -5.68
CA ASP A 49 1.24 9.74 -5.85
C ASP A 49 2.30 9.56 -4.77
N GLU A 50 2.36 8.39 -4.14
CA GLU A 50 3.29 8.14 -3.04
C GLU A 50 3.94 6.76 -3.14
N TYR A 51 5.21 6.67 -2.73
CA TYR A 51 5.98 5.44 -2.77
C TYR A 51 6.62 5.12 -1.42
N ILE A 52 6.57 3.85 -1.07
CA ILE A 52 7.28 3.28 0.07
C ILE A 52 8.25 2.26 -0.50
N VAL A 53 9.54 2.62 -0.49
CA VAL A 53 10.61 1.81 -1.12
C VAL A 53 11.68 1.38 -0.13
N ALA A 54 11.83 2.09 0.99
CA ALA A 54 12.83 1.71 1.98
C ALA A 54 12.36 0.46 2.73
N HIS A 55 13.23 -0.56 2.77
CA HIS A 55 12.91 -1.84 3.42
C HIS A 55 12.37 -1.67 4.85
N LYS A 56 12.96 -0.78 5.64
CA LYS A 56 12.50 -0.47 7.01
C LYS A 56 11.10 0.14 7.04
N GLU A 57 10.75 0.98 6.07
CA GLU A 57 9.42 1.58 5.97
C GLU A 57 8.38 0.52 5.60
N LEU A 58 8.72 -0.40 4.69
CA LEU A 58 7.86 -1.54 4.30
C LEU A 58 7.61 -2.48 5.49
N GLU A 59 8.65 -2.81 6.27
CA GLU A 59 8.50 -3.60 7.51
C GLU A 59 7.60 -2.89 8.53
N GLN A 60 7.74 -1.57 8.66
CA GLN A 60 6.91 -0.78 9.56
C GLN A 60 5.46 -0.68 9.06
N MET A 61 5.24 -0.48 7.76
CA MET A 61 3.92 -0.57 7.15
C MET A 61 3.29 -1.95 7.38
N LEU A 62 4.07 -3.04 7.28
CA LEU A 62 3.57 -4.39 7.51
C LEU A 62 3.09 -4.57 8.95
N LYS A 63 3.83 -4.01 9.91
CA LYS A 63 3.44 -4.01 11.34
C LYS A 63 2.15 -3.21 11.57
N ILE A 64 1.96 -2.10 10.87
CA ILE A 64 0.72 -1.31 10.93
C ILE A 64 -0.44 -2.13 10.37
N LEU A 65 -0.30 -2.67 9.16
CA LEU A 65 -1.32 -3.48 8.49
C LEU A 65 -1.75 -4.69 9.33
N LYS A 66 -0.79 -5.43 9.90
CA LYS A 66 -1.07 -6.61 10.75
C LYS A 66 -1.73 -6.28 12.09
N LYS A 67 -1.61 -5.04 12.57
CA LYS A 67 -2.26 -4.57 13.81
C LYS A 67 -3.58 -3.85 13.56
N HIS A 68 -3.83 -3.45 12.32
CA HIS A 68 -5.06 -2.77 11.94
C HIS A 68 -6.24 -3.73 11.93
N SER A 69 -7.45 -3.19 12.01
CA SER A 69 -8.68 -3.97 11.92
C SER A 69 -9.62 -3.34 10.91
N LEU A 70 -10.12 -4.14 9.97
CA LEU A 70 -11.13 -3.73 9.00
C LEU A 70 -12.29 -4.74 9.00
N PRO A 71 -13.18 -4.70 10.01
CA PRO A 71 -14.19 -5.74 10.22
C PRO A 71 -15.16 -5.91 9.04
N GLU A 72 -15.44 -4.82 8.33
CA GLU A 72 -16.34 -4.81 7.17
C GLU A 72 -15.72 -5.51 5.95
N ASN A 73 -14.39 -5.57 5.87
CA ASN A 73 -13.68 -6.15 4.72
C ASN A 73 -12.29 -6.68 5.11
N PRO A 74 -12.21 -7.76 5.92
CA PRO A 74 -10.92 -8.30 6.37
C PRO A 74 -10.06 -8.80 5.19
N LYS A 75 -10.69 -9.27 4.11
CA LYS A 75 -10.02 -9.70 2.88
C LYS A 75 -9.24 -8.58 2.20
N LEU A 76 -9.73 -7.35 2.26
CA LEU A 76 -9.00 -6.20 1.72
C LEU A 76 -7.70 -5.96 2.48
N LEU A 77 -7.75 -6.07 3.81
CA LEU A 77 -6.56 -5.96 4.64
C LEU A 77 -5.55 -7.10 4.35
N GLU A 78 -6.03 -8.33 4.17
CA GLU A 78 -5.18 -9.47 3.77
C GLU A 78 -4.48 -9.24 2.42
N LYS A 79 -5.16 -8.62 1.43
CA LYS A 79 -4.54 -8.25 0.15
C LYS A 79 -3.45 -7.19 0.32
N LEU A 80 -3.69 -6.17 1.15
CA LEU A 80 -2.69 -5.13 1.47
C LEU A 80 -1.47 -5.72 2.19
N ILE A 81 -1.69 -6.68 3.10
CA ILE A 81 -0.61 -7.41 3.76
C ILE A 81 0.19 -8.19 2.71
N SER A 82 -0.51 -8.94 1.85
CA SER A 82 0.13 -9.77 0.81
C SER A 82 0.98 -8.94 -0.16
N ILE A 83 0.50 -7.79 -0.64
CA ILE A 83 1.27 -6.96 -1.57
C ILE A 83 2.50 -6.34 -0.90
N ASN A 84 2.42 -6.01 0.39
CA ASN A 84 3.56 -5.50 1.14
C ASN A 84 4.59 -6.60 1.45
N GLU A 85 4.14 -7.81 1.78
CA GLU A 85 5.03 -8.97 1.93
C GLU A 85 5.74 -9.32 0.62
N LEU A 86 5.02 -9.24 -0.51
CA LEU A 86 5.61 -9.40 -1.83
C LEU A 86 6.67 -8.33 -2.12
N ALA A 87 6.41 -7.07 -1.77
CA ALA A 87 7.38 -6.00 -1.96
C ALA A 87 8.67 -6.24 -1.16
N LEU A 88 8.55 -6.72 0.07
CA LEU A 88 9.68 -7.12 0.91
C LEU A 88 10.45 -8.32 0.31
N ASP A 89 9.74 -9.38 -0.11
CA ASP A 89 10.33 -10.59 -0.71
C ASP A 89 11.09 -10.30 -2.01
N LYS A 90 10.59 -9.35 -2.80
CA LYS A 90 11.19 -8.96 -4.09
C LYS A 90 12.17 -7.79 -3.98
N GLU A 91 12.50 -7.34 -2.77
CA GLU A 91 13.37 -6.20 -2.52
C GLU A 91 12.98 -4.95 -3.35
N THR A 92 11.67 -4.70 -3.46
CA THR A 92 11.08 -3.59 -4.22
C THR A 92 10.24 -2.71 -3.29
N GLY A 93 9.41 -1.83 -3.85
CA GLY A 93 8.52 -0.95 -3.09
C GLY A 93 7.03 -1.15 -3.39
N VAL A 94 6.21 -0.39 -2.67
CA VAL A 94 4.78 -0.24 -2.91
C VAL A 94 4.52 1.18 -3.41
N PHE A 95 3.67 1.29 -4.42
CA PHE A 95 3.26 2.54 -5.03
C PHE A 95 1.75 2.74 -4.83
N PHE A 96 1.37 3.92 -4.37
CA PHE A 96 0.00 4.36 -4.18
C PHE A 96 -0.33 5.40 -5.25
N TYR A 97 -1.44 5.18 -5.93
CA TYR A 97 -2.02 6.03 -6.97
C TYR A 97 -3.54 5.81 -6.94
N PHE A 98 -4.32 6.88 -7.08
CA PHE A 98 -5.78 6.86 -6.98
C PHE A 98 -6.45 7.58 -8.15
#